data_AF-A0A453B9R5-F1
#
_entry.id   AF-A0A453B9R5-F1
#
_cell.length_a   1.000
_cell.length_b   1.000
_cell.length_c   1.000
_cell.angle_alpha   90.00
_cell.angle_beta   90.00
_cell.angle_gamma   90.00
#
_symmetry.space_group_name_H-M   'P 1'
#
loop_
_entity.id
_entity.type
_entity.pdbx_description
1 polymer ?
#
loop_
_entity_poly.entity_id
_entity_poly.type
_entity_poly.pdbx_seq_one_letter_code
_entity_poly.pdbx_strand_id
1 'polypeptide(L)'
;MIACISPADSNAEETINTLKYANRARNIQNKAVINRDPVTAEMQKLRSQLEQLQSELLFSRSGSAALEELQLLQQKVSLLELKNSELYCELKEREMSCEQLAQRAIATQLEKDQLMLKLESARNGKSWDDIENAGSEQDVDLMKTYISKIQQLEAEVTRQKFTTACRNGLHDRLALDKGMLLDDLGSGCEVGTLEVSSEVDEEEKEREHSSIQEKLDMELQDLDKRLQQKEAEMKQFAKSDTSVLKQHYETKLHEMEQEKRAFQKEIEDLRHALAKLSSSTDECSHKMKDNYLQKLSMLENQVSQLKKKQDAHQQLLRQKQKSDDAAMRLQGEIQRIKSQKVQLQQKIKQESEQFRSWKAAREKEVLQLKKEGRRNEYEMHKLLALNQKQKMVLQRKTEEATMATKRLKDLLEAKKSTRDAHGK
;
A
#
# COMPACT_ATOMS: atom_id res chain seq x y z
N MET A 1 19.30 -21.82 37.45
CA MET A 1 19.24 -23.29 37.62
C MET A 1 19.19 -23.57 39.12
N ILE A 2 18.31 -24.46 39.55
CA ILE A 2 18.26 -24.96 40.94
C ILE A 2 18.55 -26.45 40.88
N ALA A 3 19.52 -26.91 41.66
CA ALA A 3 19.91 -28.31 41.74
C ALA A 3 19.33 -28.91 43.03
N CYS A 4 18.37 -29.82 42.90
CA CYS A 4 17.78 -30.52 44.03
C CYS A 4 18.52 -31.84 44.25
N ILE A 5 18.94 -32.12 45.48
CA ILE A 5 19.71 -33.32 45.84
C ILE A 5 19.12 -33.99 47.08
N SER A 6 19.40 -35.28 47.23
CA SER A 6 18.97 -36.07 48.39
C SER A 6 20.17 -36.31 49.32
N PRO A 7 20.04 -36.11 50.64
CA PRO A 7 21.14 -36.32 51.59
C PRO A 7 21.36 -37.79 51.96
N ALA A 8 20.59 -38.73 51.40
CA ALA A 8 20.71 -40.16 51.70
C ALA A 8 21.96 -40.78 51.04
N ASP A 9 22.68 -41.63 51.78
CA ASP A 9 23.92 -42.27 51.31
C ASP A 9 23.71 -43.16 50.08
N SER A 10 22.52 -43.75 49.94
CA SER A 10 22.16 -44.54 48.75
C SER A 10 22.18 -43.74 47.45
N ASN A 11 22.01 -42.41 47.55
CA ASN A 11 21.92 -41.49 46.43
C ASN A 11 23.19 -40.63 46.30
N ALA A 12 24.28 -41.00 46.98
CA ALA A 12 25.52 -40.23 47.00
C ALA A 12 26.12 -40.05 45.60
N GLU A 13 26.09 -41.09 44.76
CA GLU A 13 26.62 -41.04 43.40
C GLU A 13 25.83 -40.08 42.50
N GLU A 14 24.50 -40.17 42.50
CA GLU A 14 23.61 -39.27 41.74
C GLU A 14 23.69 -37.82 42.23
N THR A 15 23.81 -37.64 43.54
CA THR A 15 24.02 -36.33 44.17
C THR A 15 25.34 -35.71 43.69
N ILE A 16 26.43 -36.48 43.63
CA ILE A 16 27.72 -36.03 43.09
C ILE A 16 27.58 -35.64 41.61
N ASN A 17 26.85 -36.42 40.82
CA ASN A 17 26.66 -36.14 39.40
C ASN A 17 25.85 -34.86 39.16
N THR A 18 24.79 -34.65 39.95
CA THR A 18 23.97 -33.43 39.91
C THR A 18 24.78 -32.21 40.34
N LEU A 19 25.61 -32.32 41.39
CA LEU A 19 26.51 -31.25 41.83
C LEU A 19 27.59 -30.92 40.79
N LYS A 20 28.19 -31.94 40.15
CA LYS A 20 29.13 -31.74 39.04
C LYS A 20 28.48 -31.01 37.87
N TYR A 21 27.21 -31.31 37.56
CA TYR A 21 26.48 -30.60 36.52
C TYR A 21 26.15 -29.17 36.93
N ALA A 22 25.69 -28.95 38.17
CA ALA A 22 25.43 -27.61 38.71
C ALA A 22 26.70 -26.73 38.70
N ASN A 23 27.86 -27.29 39.03
CA ASN A 23 29.13 -26.58 39.01
C ASN A 23 29.55 -26.18 37.58
N ARG A 24 29.31 -27.06 36.59
CA ARG A 24 29.49 -26.73 35.17
C ARG A 24 28.53 -25.64 34.71
N ALA A 25 27.26 -25.72 35.08
CA ALA A 25 26.24 -24.74 34.73
C ALA A 25 26.51 -23.36 35.37
N ARG A 26 27.14 -23.31 36.56
CA ARG A 26 27.58 -22.06 37.20
C ARG A 26 28.59 -21.29 36.35
N ASN A 27 29.39 -21.99 35.55
CA ASN A 27 30.44 -21.40 34.74
C ASN A 27 29.94 -20.92 33.36
N ILE A 28 28.65 -21.08 33.05
CA ILE A 28 28.06 -20.58 31.81
C ILE A 28 27.83 -19.07 31.95
N GLN A 29 28.49 -18.29 31.10
CA GLN A 29 28.33 -16.84 31.04
C GLN A 29 27.31 -16.47 29.95
N ASN A 30 26.14 -16.00 30.38
CA ASN A 30 25.13 -15.50 29.45
C ASN A 30 25.23 -13.98 29.33
N LYS A 31 25.22 -13.46 28.10
CA LYS A 31 25.08 -12.03 27.84
C LYS A 31 23.60 -11.68 27.67
N ALA A 32 22.96 -11.25 28.75
CA ALA A 32 21.57 -10.82 28.70
C ALA A 32 21.45 -9.50 27.91
N VAL A 33 20.76 -9.55 26.78
CA VAL A 33 20.42 -8.37 25.97
C VAL A 33 18.92 -8.15 26.10
N ILE A 34 18.52 -6.91 26.39
CA ILE A 34 17.11 -6.53 26.38
C ILE A 34 16.64 -6.59 24.93
N ASN A 35 15.86 -7.62 24.58
CA ASN A 35 15.20 -7.71 23.28
C ASN A 35 14.11 -6.64 23.20
N ARG A 36 14.51 -5.43 22.81
CA ARG A 36 13.58 -4.40 22.36
C ARG A 36 13.21 -4.71 20.92
N ASP A 37 11.93 -4.62 20.61
CA ASP A 37 11.45 -4.67 19.23
C ASP A 37 12.25 -3.65 18.39
N PRO A 38 12.84 -4.04 17.24
CA PRO A 38 13.60 -3.14 16.38
C PRO A 38 12.81 -1.87 16.03
N VAL A 39 11.49 -1.97 15.84
CA VAL A 39 10.63 -0.83 15.52
C VAL A 39 10.54 0.14 16.70
N THR A 40 10.38 -0.39 17.92
CA THR A 40 10.30 0.44 19.14
C THR A 40 11.65 1.10 19.45
N ALA A 41 12.77 0.40 19.23
CA ALA A 41 14.11 0.94 19.45
C ALA A 41 14.44 2.05 18.44
N GLU A 42 14.08 1.87 17.17
CA GLU A 42 14.24 2.88 16.13
C GLU A 42 13.37 4.11 16.40
N MET A 43 12.11 3.90 16.78
CA MET A 43 11.20 4.98 17.16
C MET A 43 11.74 5.78 18.34
N GLN A 44 12.31 5.13 19.35
CA GLN A 44 12.88 5.82 20.51
C GLN A 44 14.14 6.61 20.14
N LYS A 45 14.97 6.09 19.24
CA LYS A 45 16.15 6.80 18.71
C LYS A 45 15.73 8.04 17.92
N LEU A 46 14.72 7.93 17.06
CA LEU A 46 14.19 9.05 16.29
C LEU A 46 13.56 10.11 17.21
N ARG A 47 12.82 9.70 18.24
CA ARG A 47 12.26 10.63 19.24
C ARG A 47 13.36 11.40 19.99
N SER A 48 14.42 10.73 20.42
CA SER A 48 15.56 11.37 21.09
C SER A 48 16.30 12.36 20.18
N GLN A 49 16.47 12.02 18.90
CA GLN A 49 17.08 12.92 17.91
C GLN A 49 16.22 14.16 17.64
N LEU A 50 14.89 13.97 17.54
CA LEU A 50 13.95 15.09 17.39
C LEU A 50 14.00 16.04 18.59
N GLU A 51 14.05 15.50 19.81
CA GLU A 51 14.12 16.31 21.03
C GLU A 51 15.43 17.10 21.13
N GLN A 52 16.57 16.49 20.78
CA GLN A 52 17.86 17.18 20.70
C GLN A 52 17.84 18.32 19.67
N LEU A 53 17.38 18.05 18.44
CA LEU A 53 17.30 19.06 17.40
C LEU A 53 16.32 20.19 17.76
N GLN A 54 15.21 19.88 18.43
CA GLN A 54 14.28 20.89 18.94
C GLN A 54 14.93 21.77 20.01
N SER A 55 15.70 21.18 20.93
CA SER A 55 16.42 21.95 21.97
C SER A 55 17.51 22.86 21.39
N GLU A 56 18.24 22.41 20.37
CA GLU A 56 19.26 23.20 19.67
C GLU A 56 18.65 24.33 18.85
N LEU A 57 17.49 24.09 18.20
CA LEU A 57 16.75 25.11 17.48
C LEU A 57 16.15 26.16 18.43
N LEU A 58 15.69 25.76 19.61
CA LEU A 58 15.21 26.69 20.64
C LEU A 58 16.34 27.56 21.20
N PHE A 59 17.52 26.99 21.44
CA PHE A 59 18.70 27.73 21.88
C PHE A 59 19.23 28.70 20.81
N SER A 60 19.13 28.33 19.53
CA SER A 60 19.62 29.15 18.41
C SER A 60 18.63 30.25 17.95
N ARG A 61 17.35 30.19 18.34
CA ARG A 61 16.28 31.11 17.86
C ARG A 61 15.82 32.15 18.90
N SER A 62 16.68 32.61 19.82
CA SER A 62 16.36 33.70 20.76
C SER A 62 16.20 35.10 20.12
N GLY A 63 15.62 35.20 18.93
CA GLY A 63 15.18 36.44 18.28
C GLY A 63 13.65 36.56 18.31
N SER A 64 13.13 37.64 18.91
CA SER A 64 11.71 37.87 19.23
C SER A 64 10.68 37.58 18.12
N ALA A 65 11.03 37.76 16.85
CA ALA A 65 10.12 37.53 15.72
C ALA A 65 9.88 36.04 15.42
N ALA A 66 10.84 35.16 15.75
CA ALA A 66 10.69 33.72 15.57
C ALA A 66 9.79 33.08 16.65
N LEU A 67 9.71 33.72 17.83
CA LEU A 67 8.92 33.23 18.96
C LEU A 67 7.41 33.35 18.69
N GLU A 68 6.97 34.46 18.10
CA GLU A 68 5.57 34.67 17.71
C GLU A 68 5.12 33.68 16.62
N GLU A 69 5.96 33.43 15.61
CA GLU A 69 5.66 32.43 14.57
C GLU A 69 5.59 31.01 15.15
N LEU A 70 6.47 30.67 16.10
CA LEU A 70 6.49 29.37 16.76
C LEU A 70 5.25 29.19 17.66
N GLN A 71 4.82 30.26 18.35
CA GLN A 71 3.63 30.26 19.18
C GLN A 71 2.34 30.15 18.33
N LEU A 72 2.30 30.80 17.16
CA LEU A 72 1.20 30.66 16.20
C LEU A 72 1.15 29.23 15.61
N LEU A 73 2.32 28.65 15.31
CA LEU A 73 2.43 27.27 14.85
C LEU A 73 2.03 26.27 15.94
N GLN A 74 2.39 26.50 17.20
CA GLN A 74 1.95 25.67 18.33
C GLN A 74 0.43 25.71 18.50
N GLN A 75 -0.19 26.88 18.43
CA GLN A 75 -1.65 27.00 18.47
C GLN A 75 -2.31 26.27 17.30
N LYS A 76 -1.73 26.36 16.10
CA LYS A 76 -2.21 25.64 14.92
C LYS A 76 -2.07 24.13 15.06
N VAL A 77 -0.95 23.64 15.59
CA VAL A 77 -0.74 22.21 15.86
C VAL A 77 -1.77 21.72 16.88
N SER A 78 -1.98 22.45 17.98
CA SER A 78 -2.98 22.10 18.98
C SER A 78 -4.41 22.07 18.40
N LEU A 79 -4.77 23.02 17.55
CA LEU A 79 -6.05 23.02 16.84
C LEU A 79 -6.20 21.82 15.90
N LEU A 80 -5.13 21.47 15.17
CA LEU A 80 -5.13 20.32 14.27
C LEU A 80 -5.17 18.99 15.03
N GLU A 81 -4.53 18.90 16.19
CA GLU A 81 -4.61 17.75 17.08
C GLU A 81 -6.03 17.57 17.63
N LEU A 82 -6.68 18.65 18.05
CA LEU A 82 -8.08 18.63 18.47
C LEU A 82 -9.00 18.17 17.31
N LYS A 83 -8.84 18.77 16.13
CA LYS A 83 -9.59 18.42 14.92
C LYS A 83 -9.39 16.95 14.53
N ASN A 84 -8.17 16.44 14.62
CA ASN A 84 -7.88 15.03 14.38
C ASN A 84 -8.57 14.15 15.42
N SER A 85 -8.54 14.53 16.70
CA SER A 85 -9.22 13.76 17.75
C SER A 85 -10.74 13.70 17.53
N GLU A 86 -11.35 14.81 17.09
CA GLU A 86 -12.77 14.86 16.70
C GLU A 86 -13.06 13.93 15.52
N LEU A 87 -12.25 14.00 14.46
CA LEU A 87 -12.39 13.14 13.28
C LEU A 87 -12.19 11.65 13.63
N TYR A 88 -11.29 11.32 14.55
CA TYR A 88 -11.13 9.94 15.05
C TYR A 88 -12.36 9.46 15.81
N CYS A 89 -12.96 10.31 16.65
CA CYS A 89 -14.22 9.99 17.33
C CYS A 89 -15.35 9.78 16.32
N GLU A 90 -15.52 10.68 15.34
CA GLU A 90 -16.52 10.55 14.29
C GLU A 90 -16.32 9.27 13.46
N LEU A 91 -15.08 8.96 13.07
CA LEU A 91 -14.76 7.73 12.34
C LEU A 91 -15.19 6.50 13.14
N LYS A 92 -14.83 6.46 14.43
CA LYS A 92 -15.17 5.34 15.31
C LYS A 92 -16.69 5.20 15.50
N GLU A 93 -17.42 6.30 15.64
CA GLU A 93 -18.88 6.26 15.69
C GLU A 93 -19.49 5.72 14.39
N ARG A 94 -18.93 6.07 13.23
CA ARG A 94 -19.38 5.54 11.93
C ARG A 94 -19.05 4.06 11.78
N GLU A 95 -17.87 3.62 12.21
CA GLU A 95 -17.50 2.21 12.25
C GLU A 95 -18.47 1.40 13.10
N MET A 96 -18.77 1.85 14.32
CA MET A 96 -19.76 1.21 15.20
C MET A 96 -21.16 1.18 14.57
N SER A 97 -21.56 2.25 13.87
CA SER A 97 -22.85 2.30 13.17
C SER A 97 -22.91 1.31 12.00
N CYS A 98 -21.84 1.22 11.20
CA CYS A 98 -21.70 0.24 10.13
C CYS A 98 -21.76 -1.19 10.68
N GLU A 99 -21.07 -1.47 11.78
CA GLU A 99 -21.10 -2.78 12.43
C GLU A 99 -22.50 -3.14 12.94
N GLN A 100 -23.21 -2.20 13.56
CA GLN A 100 -24.60 -2.40 13.98
C GLN A 100 -25.54 -2.67 12.80
N LEU A 101 -25.37 -1.97 11.68
CA LEU A 101 -26.16 -2.21 10.47
C LEU A 101 -25.84 -3.59 9.87
N ALA A 102 -24.58 -4.00 9.85
CA ALA A 102 -24.17 -5.32 9.41
C ALA A 102 -24.77 -6.43 10.29
N GLN A 103 -24.73 -6.27 11.63
CA GLN A 103 -25.35 -7.21 12.56
C GLN A 103 -26.87 -7.32 12.36
N ARG A 104 -27.57 -6.19 12.14
CA ARG A 104 -29.00 -6.19 11.81
C ARG A 104 -29.28 -6.91 10.50
N ALA A 105 -28.47 -6.67 9.47
CA ALA A 105 -28.63 -7.35 8.18
C ALA A 105 -28.49 -8.88 8.33
N ILE A 106 -27.48 -9.35 9.08
CA ILE A 106 -27.29 -10.77 9.39
C ILE A 106 -28.51 -11.33 10.14
N ALA A 107 -28.99 -10.64 11.18
CA ALA A 107 -30.16 -11.08 11.94
C ALA A 107 -31.41 -11.20 11.06
N THR A 108 -31.68 -10.22 10.20
CA THR A 108 -32.82 -10.27 9.25
C THR A 108 -32.67 -11.38 8.21
N GLN A 109 -31.43 -11.67 7.78
CA GLN A 109 -31.15 -12.75 6.84
C GLN A 109 -31.38 -14.11 7.50
N LEU A 110 -30.95 -14.30 8.75
CA LEU A 110 -31.21 -15.51 9.52
C LEU A 110 -32.71 -15.72 9.76
N GLU A 111 -33.47 -14.67 10.09
CA GLU A 111 -34.93 -14.75 10.25
C GLU A 111 -35.61 -15.15 8.94
N LYS A 112 -35.18 -14.56 7.81
CA LYS A 112 -35.64 -14.95 6.47
C LYS A 112 -35.36 -16.41 6.16
N ASP A 113 -34.16 -16.89 6.45
CA ASP A 113 -33.76 -18.29 6.18
C ASP A 113 -34.51 -19.26 7.09
N GLN A 114 -34.78 -18.90 8.35
CA GLN A 114 -35.66 -19.66 9.25
C GLN A 114 -37.09 -19.74 8.72
N LEU A 115 -37.65 -18.64 8.23
CA LEU A 115 -38.98 -18.63 7.61
C LEU A 115 -39.02 -19.45 6.32
N MET A 116 -37.95 -19.41 5.52
CA MET A 116 -37.81 -20.23 4.31
C MET A 116 -37.83 -21.72 4.66
N LEU A 117 -37.08 -22.15 5.66
CA LEU A 117 -37.07 -23.54 6.16
C LEU A 117 -38.44 -23.98 6.70
N LYS A 118 -39.16 -23.10 7.40
CA LYS A 118 -40.54 -23.36 7.85
C LYS A 118 -41.50 -23.52 6.66
N LEU A 119 -41.38 -22.66 5.63
CA LEU A 119 -42.18 -22.75 4.41
C LEU A 119 -41.89 -24.03 3.62
N GLU A 120 -40.63 -24.44 3.50
CA GLU A 120 -40.24 -25.71 2.86
C GLU A 120 -40.75 -26.92 3.64
N SER A 121 -40.69 -26.87 4.97
CA SER A 121 -41.22 -27.94 5.83
C SER A 121 -42.74 -28.07 5.71
N ALA A 122 -43.47 -26.95 5.63
CA ALA A 122 -44.91 -26.93 5.37
C ALA A 122 -45.24 -27.42 3.95
N ARG A 123 -44.43 -27.05 2.94
CA ARG A 123 -44.58 -27.53 1.55
C ARG A 123 -44.37 -29.04 1.42
N ASN A 124 -43.53 -29.62 2.28
CA ASN A 124 -43.27 -31.06 2.34
C ASN A 124 -44.33 -31.85 3.14
N GLY A 125 -45.43 -31.20 3.58
CA GLY A 125 -46.60 -31.88 4.16
C GLY A 125 -46.50 -32.20 5.65
N LYS A 126 -45.57 -31.57 6.39
CA LYS A 126 -45.49 -31.69 7.86
C LYS A 126 -46.59 -30.85 8.53
N SER A 127 -47.16 -31.33 9.64
CA SER A 127 -48.15 -30.60 10.42
C SER A 127 -47.53 -29.35 11.06
N TRP A 128 -48.31 -28.28 11.23
CA TRP A 128 -47.85 -27.04 11.88
C TRP A 128 -47.33 -27.28 13.31
N ASP A 129 -47.95 -28.20 14.06
CA ASP A 129 -47.51 -28.60 15.41
C ASP A 129 -46.11 -29.27 15.40
N ASP A 130 -45.77 -30.00 14.35
CA ASP A 130 -44.45 -30.64 14.19
C ASP A 130 -43.36 -29.63 13.75
N ILE A 131 -43.76 -28.52 13.11
CA ILE A 131 -42.85 -27.47 12.62
C ILE A 131 -42.43 -26.53 13.76
N GLU A 132 -43.31 -26.25 14.72
CA GLU A 132 -42.96 -25.44 15.91
C GLU A 132 -42.07 -26.21 16.90
N ASN A 133 -42.24 -27.54 17.00
CA ASN A 133 -41.43 -28.41 17.86
C ASN A 133 -40.12 -28.93 17.22
N ALA A 134 -39.84 -28.60 15.96
CA ALA A 134 -38.65 -29.08 15.23
C ALA A 134 -37.31 -28.46 15.72
N GLY A 135 -37.35 -27.50 16.64
CA GLY A 135 -36.17 -27.05 17.37
C GLY A 135 -35.86 -27.99 18.52
N SER A 136 -35.42 -29.22 18.25
CA SER A 136 -34.92 -30.09 19.32
C SER A 136 -33.78 -29.38 20.05
N GLU A 137 -34.01 -29.01 21.32
CA GLU A 137 -32.99 -28.44 22.21
C GLU A 137 -31.69 -29.27 22.22
N GLN A 138 -31.79 -30.58 21.94
CA GLN A 138 -30.66 -31.50 21.83
C GLN A 138 -29.67 -31.17 20.71
N ASP A 139 -30.12 -30.75 19.52
CA ASP A 139 -29.21 -30.45 18.41
C ASP A 139 -28.51 -29.10 18.63
N VAL A 140 -29.20 -28.15 19.26
CA VAL A 140 -28.65 -26.85 19.65
C VAL A 140 -27.60 -27.02 20.76
N ASP A 141 -27.86 -27.88 21.75
CA ASP A 141 -26.90 -28.15 22.82
C ASP A 141 -25.67 -28.92 22.32
N LEU A 142 -25.86 -29.90 21.44
CA LEU A 142 -24.76 -30.61 20.82
C LEU A 142 -23.89 -29.68 19.97
N MET A 143 -24.50 -28.76 19.21
CA MET A 143 -23.80 -27.75 18.44
C MET A 143 -23.04 -26.76 19.32
N LYS A 144 -23.63 -26.29 20.43
CA LYS A 144 -22.91 -25.48 21.44
C LYS A 144 -21.70 -26.22 22.00
N THR A 145 -21.84 -27.52 22.26
CA THR A 145 -20.74 -28.36 22.76
C THR A 145 -19.60 -28.45 21.74
N TYR A 146 -19.91 -28.62 20.45
CA TYR A 146 -18.91 -28.60 19.38
C TYR A 146 -18.24 -27.22 19.22
N ILE A 147 -19.00 -26.12 19.31
CA ILE A 147 -18.45 -24.76 19.23
C ILE A 147 -17.47 -24.50 20.38
N SER A 148 -17.83 -24.86 21.62
CA SER A 148 -16.92 -24.75 22.76
C SER A 148 -15.65 -25.60 22.58
N LYS A 149 -15.77 -26.76 21.95
CA LYS A 149 -14.61 -27.63 21.66
C LYS A 149 -13.69 -27.03 20.60
N ILE A 150 -14.25 -26.43 19.55
CA ILE A 150 -13.49 -25.74 18.49
C ILE A 150 -12.70 -24.57 19.09
N GLN A 151 -13.34 -23.73 19.91
CA GLN A 151 -12.67 -22.61 20.58
C GLN A 151 -11.51 -23.05 21.48
N GLN A 152 -11.67 -24.17 22.21
CA GLN A 152 -10.56 -24.76 22.97
C GLN A 152 -9.42 -25.23 22.08
N LEU A 153 -9.72 -25.92 20.98
CA LEU A 153 -8.71 -26.41 20.05
C LEU A 153 -7.96 -25.26 19.36
N GLU A 154 -8.65 -24.18 19.01
CA GLU A 154 -8.04 -22.97 18.44
C GLU A 154 -7.06 -22.29 19.41
N ALA A 155 -7.43 -22.21 20.71
CA ALA A 155 -6.55 -21.73 21.77
C ALA A 155 -5.33 -22.66 21.97
N GLU A 156 -5.54 -23.97 21.85
CA GLU A 156 -4.47 -24.97 21.93
C GLU A 156 -3.49 -24.84 20.75
N VAL A 157 -4.00 -24.63 19.53
CA VAL A 157 -3.21 -24.44 18.31
C VAL A 157 -2.43 -23.14 18.35
N THR A 158 -3.02 -22.04 18.85
CA THR A 158 -2.29 -20.78 19.03
C THR A 158 -1.19 -20.92 20.08
N ARG A 159 -1.45 -21.61 21.19
CA ARG A 159 -0.44 -21.94 22.19
C ARG A 159 0.68 -22.82 21.62
N GLN A 160 0.33 -23.84 20.82
CA GLN A 160 1.31 -24.69 20.14
C GLN A 160 2.14 -23.91 19.12
N LYS A 161 1.52 -23.07 18.29
CA LYS A 161 2.21 -22.18 17.35
C LYS A 161 3.19 -21.23 18.07
N PHE A 162 2.81 -20.70 19.23
CA PHE A 162 3.69 -19.90 20.08
C PHE A 162 4.88 -20.73 20.59
N THR A 163 4.66 -21.96 21.05
CA THR A 163 5.76 -22.85 21.50
C THR A 163 6.68 -23.32 20.38
N THR A 164 6.15 -23.56 19.16
CA THR A 164 6.94 -23.94 17.98
C THR A 164 7.75 -22.76 17.44
N ALA A 165 7.20 -21.54 17.51
CA ALA A 165 7.92 -20.31 17.19
C ALA A 165 9.13 -20.08 18.12
N CYS A 166 9.04 -20.45 19.40
CA CYS A 166 10.19 -20.42 20.31
C CYS A 166 11.21 -21.53 20.04
N ARG A 167 10.81 -22.67 19.43
CA ARG A 167 11.69 -23.80 19.14
C ARG A 167 12.45 -23.66 17.82
N ASN A 168 11.92 -22.90 16.86
CA ASN A 168 12.48 -22.75 15.52
C ASN A 168 13.33 -21.48 15.31
N GLY A 169 13.65 -20.73 16.38
CA GLY A 169 14.51 -19.54 16.30
C GLY A 169 16.00 -19.80 16.07
N LEU A 170 16.41 -21.02 15.69
CA LEU A 170 17.82 -21.45 15.59
C LEU A 170 18.22 -22.19 14.30
N HIS A 171 17.40 -22.19 13.25
CA HIS A 171 17.79 -22.54 11.89
C HIS A 171 16.83 -21.87 10.90
N ASP A 172 17.20 -21.25 9.81
CA ASP A 172 18.45 -20.69 9.31
C ASP A 172 17.99 -19.84 8.12
N ARG A 173 18.47 -18.60 8.03
CA ARG A 173 18.37 -17.82 6.80
C ARG A 173 19.42 -18.41 5.87
N LEU A 174 19.02 -19.10 4.80
CA LEU A 174 19.70 -19.16 3.49
C LEU A 174 19.18 -20.37 2.68
N ALA A 175 18.28 -20.13 1.73
CA ALA A 175 18.21 -20.89 0.48
C ALA A 175 17.34 -20.12 -0.51
N LEU A 176 18.01 -19.28 -1.30
CA LEU A 176 17.50 -18.77 -2.57
C LEU A 176 17.48 -19.94 -3.57
N ASP A 177 16.40 -20.01 -4.35
CA ASP A 177 16.34 -20.50 -5.73
C ASP A 177 16.62 -22.00 -6.02
N LYS A 178 15.54 -22.73 -6.40
CA LYS A 178 15.51 -23.63 -7.55
C LYS A 178 14.13 -24.28 -7.70
N GLY A 179 13.51 -24.07 -8.86
CA GLY A 179 12.41 -24.92 -9.32
C GLY A 179 12.87 -26.33 -9.65
N MET A 180 12.01 -27.31 -9.39
CA MET A 180 11.74 -28.48 -10.24
C MET A 180 10.69 -29.38 -9.57
N LEU A 181 9.59 -29.60 -10.30
CA LEU A 181 8.97 -30.90 -10.63
C LEU A 181 8.87 -32.01 -9.57
N LEU A 182 7.61 -32.39 -9.29
CA LEU A 182 7.05 -33.74 -9.06
C LEU A 182 5.52 -33.52 -8.93
N ASP A 183 4.58 -33.94 -9.76
CA ASP A 183 4.38 -35.16 -10.57
C ASP A 183 4.71 -36.45 -9.83
N ASP A 184 3.79 -36.89 -8.95
CA ASP A 184 3.29 -38.27 -8.89
C ASP A 184 2.31 -38.43 -7.71
N LEU A 185 1.03 -38.67 -8.02
CA LEU A 185 0.24 -39.78 -7.49
C LEU A 185 -1.17 -39.73 -8.07
N GLY A 186 -1.39 -40.61 -9.04
CA GLY A 186 -2.70 -40.90 -9.59
C GLY A 186 -3.65 -41.49 -8.53
N SER A 187 -4.89 -41.01 -8.55
CA SER A 187 -6.05 -41.78 -8.14
C SER A 187 -7.20 -41.36 -9.04
N GLY A 188 -7.51 -42.24 -10.00
CA GLY A 188 -8.57 -42.03 -10.96
C GLY A 188 -9.93 -41.86 -10.29
N CYS A 189 -10.65 -40.83 -10.71
CA CYS A 189 -12.09 -40.82 -10.72
C CYS A 189 -12.55 -39.89 -11.85
N GLU A 190 -12.90 -40.50 -12.98
CA GLU A 190 -13.68 -39.84 -14.04
C GLU A 190 -15.06 -39.50 -13.48
N VAL A 191 -15.33 -38.22 -13.19
CA VAL A 191 -16.66 -37.62 -13.39
C VAL A 191 -16.50 -36.10 -13.61
N GLY A 192 -16.72 -35.65 -14.85
CA GLY A 192 -17.26 -34.32 -15.18
C GLY A 192 -16.42 -33.08 -14.83
N THR A 193 -15.30 -32.86 -15.52
CA THR A 193 -14.60 -31.57 -15.49
C THR A 193 -14.83 -30.83 -16.82
N LEU A 194 -15.89 -30.02 -16.89
CA LEU A 194 -16.13 -29.14 -18.04
C LEU A 194 -16.71 -27.76 -17.69
N GLU A 195 -16.53 -27.29 -16.45
CA GLU A 195 -16.88 -25.90 -16.04
C GLU A 195 -15.68 -25.08 -15.52
N VAL A 196 -14.53 -25.69 -15.26
CA VAL A 196 -13.40 -25.03 -14.54
C VAL A 196 -12.53 -24.15 -15.46
N SER A 197 -12.58 -24.32 -16.78
CA SER A 197 -11.63 -23.61 -17.67
C SER A 197 -11.94 -22.13 -17.88
N SER A 198 -13.19 -21.66 -17.77
CA SER A 198 -13.50 -20.24 -18.00
C SER A 198 -13.36 -19.36 -16.77
N GLU A 199 -13.47 -19.92 -15.57
CA GLU A 199 -13.39 -19.16 -14.32
C GLU A 199 -11.93 -18.82 -13.97
N VAL A 200 -11.00 -19.71 -14.28
CA VAL A 200 -9.55 -19.50 -14.06
C VAL A 200 -9.00 -18.36 -14.91
N ASP A 201 -9.46 -18.22 -16.16
CA ASP A 201 -9.05 -17.14 -17.07
C ASP A 201 -9.57 -15.75 -16.62
N GLU A 202 -10.73 -15.69 -15.97
CA GLU A 202 -11.29 -14.43 -15.46
C GLU A 202 -10.52 -13.94 -14.23
N GLU A 203 -10.28 -14.82 -13.26
CA GLU A 203 -9.52 -14.46 -12.07
C GLU A 203 -8.08 -14.04 -12.41
N GLU A 204 -7.47 -14.62 -13.43
CA GLU A 204 -6.15 -14.21 -13.91
C GLU A 204 -6.17 -12.78 -14.46
N LYS A 205 -7.16 -12.43 -15.29
CA LYS A 205 -7.32 -11.06 -15.83
C LYS A 205 -7.63 -10.04 -14.75
N GLU A 206 -8.40 -10.41 -13.72
CA GLU A 206 -8.66 -9.52 -12.58
C GLU A 206 -7.38 -9.29 -11.75
N ARG A 207 -6.58 -10.33 -11.51
CA ARG A 207 -5.27 -10.20 -10.83
C ARG A 207 -4.29 -9.36 -11.64
N GLU A 208 -4.24 -9.53 -12.95
CA GLU A 208 -3.43 -8.71 -13.85
C GLU A 208 -3.81 -7.22 -13.75
N HIS A 209 -5.10 -6.90 -13.81
CA HIS A 209 -5.58 -5.53 -13.67
C HIS A 209 -5.22 -4.94 -12.29
N SER A 210 -5.42 -5.71 -11.21
CA SER A 210 -5.03 -5.27 -9.86
C SER A 210 -3.53 -4.99 -9.78
N SER A 211 -2.70 -5.87 -10.34
CA SER A 211 -1.24 -5.69 -10.36
C SER A 211 -0.81 -4.46 -11.16
N ILE A 212 -1.46 -4.19 -12.31
CA ILE A 212 -1.17 -3.01 -13.12
C ILE A 212 -1.60 -1.74 -12.38
N GLN A 213 -2.79 -1.74 -11.78
CA GLN A 213 -3.31 -0.61 -11.02
C GLN A 213 -2.39 -0.26 -9.83
N GLU A 214 -1.94 -1.27 -9.06
CA GLU A 214 -0.97 -1.07 -7.98
C GLU A 214 0.35 -0.46 -8.46
N LYS A 215 0.87 -0.91 -9.62
CA LYS A 215 2.09 -0.35 -10.22
C LYS A 215 1.93 1.12 -10.58
N LEU A 216 0.82 1.48 -11.23
CA LEU A 216 0.57 2.87 -11.61
C LEU A 216 0.33 3.77 -10.38
N ASP A 217 -0.36 3.25 -9.36
CA ASP A 217 -0.57 3.97 -8.10
C ASP A 217 0.75 4.19 -7.35
N MET A 218 1.65 3.21 -7.36
CA MET A 218 2.99 3.35 -6.80
C MET A 218 3.83 4.39 -7.56
N GLU A 219 3.80 4.38 -8.89
CA GLU A 219 4.44 5.42 -9.71
C GLU A 219 3.87 6.82 -9.42
N LEU A 220 2.55 6.92 -9.20
CA LEU A 220 1.88 8.18 -8.89
C LEU A 220 2.32 8.72 -7.52
N GLN A 221 2.37 7.85 -6.50
CA GLN A 221 2.86 8.20 -5.17
C GLN A 221 4.32 8.66 -5.20
N ASP A 222 5.16 8.02 -6.01
CA ASP A 222 6.55 8.42 -6.19
C ASP A 222 6.69 9.79 -6.86
N LEU A 223 5.90 10.06 -7.89
CA LEU A 223 5.83 11.38 -8.51
C LEU A 223 5.34 12.44 -7.51
N ASP A 224 4.38 12.11 -6.65
CA ASP A 224 3.88 13.03 -5.61
C ASP A 224 4.92 13.33 -4.54
N LYS A 225 5.66 12.33 -4.06
CA LYS A 225 6.77 12.53 -3.13
C LYS A 225 7.86 13.40 -3.75
N ARG A 226 8.25 13.13 -5.00
CA ARG A 226 9.24 13.93 -5.73
C ARG A 226 8.75 15.36 -5.94
N LEU A 227 7.48 15.54 -6.30
CA LEU A 227 6.88 16.86 -6.47
C LEU A 227 6.90 17.65 -5.17
N GLN A 228 6.49 17.03 -4.05
CA GLN A 228 6.47 17.66 -2.74
C GLN A 228 7.88 18.08 -2.29
N GLN A 229 8.88 17.22 -2.49
CA GLN A 229 10.28 17.55 -2.21
C GLN A 229 10.75 18.76 -3.02
N LYS A 230 10.49 18.76 -4.33
CA LYS A 230 10.89 19.84 -5.24
C LYS A 230 10.15 21.16 -4.97
N GLU A 231 8.87 21.10 -4.62
CA GLU A 231 8.10 22.27 -4.19
C GLU A 231 8.57 22.81 -2.82
N ALA A 232 9.00 21.93 -1.91
CA ALA A 232 9.59 22.35 -0.64
C ALA A 232 10.96 23.03 -0.85
N GLU A 233 11.82 22.49 -1.72
CA GLU A 233 13.06 23.14 -2.16
C GLU A 233 12.75 24.52 -2.77
N MET A 234 11.74 24.62 -3.65
CA MET A 234 11.33 25.88 -4.28
C MET A 234 10.86 26.93 -3.27
N LYS A 235 10.09 26.50 -2.26
CA LYS A 235 9.63 27.41 -1.19
C LYS A 235 10.80 27.97 -0.38
N GLN A 236 11.95 27.30 -0.31
CA GLN A 236 13.14 27.85 0.33
C GLN A 236 13.74 28.98 -0.51
N PHE A 237 13.74 28.87 -1.85
CA PHE A 237 14.16 29.95 -2.76
C PHE A 237 13.20 31.14 -2.78
N ALA A 238 11.90 30.90 -2.65
CA ALA A 238 10.88 31.96 -2.70
C ALA A 238 10.84 32.86 -1.46
N LYS A 239 11.37 32.43 -0.29
CA LYS A 239 11.41 33.24 0.94
C LYS A 239 12.34 34.44 0.86
N SER A 240 13.27 34.43 -0.09
CA SER A 240 14.18 35.54 -0.36
C SER A 240 13.66 36.35 -1.54
N ASP A 241 12.71 37.26 -1.29
CA ASP A 241 12.27 38.27 -2.27
C ASP A 241 13.46 39.17 -2.64
N THR A 242 14.24 38.70 -3.60
CA THR A 242 15.53 39.26 -3.99
C THR A 242 15.44 40.05 -5.28
N SER A 243 14.24 40.21 -5.85
CA SER A 243 14.02 40.96 -7.10
C SER A 243 14.29 42.46 -6.90
N VAL A 244 13.68 43.06 -5.86
CA VAL A 244 13.90 44.47 -5.50
C VAL A 244 15.34 44.72 -5.07
N LEU A 245 15.92 43.77 -4.34
CA LEU A 245 17.31 43.85 -3.87
C LEU A 245 18.33 43.73 -5.03
N LYS A 246 18.04 42.90 -6.04
CA LYS A 246 18.85 42.79 -7.27
C LYS A 246 18.87 44.12 -8.02
N GLN A 247 17.70 44.71 -8.23
CA GLN A 247 17.58 45.99 -8.93
C GLN A 247 18.33 47.10 -8.17
N HIS A 248 18.25 47.11 -6.84
CA HIS A 248 19.02 48.03 -6.00
C HIS A 248 20.54 47.87 -6.18
N TYR A 249 21.06 46.64 -6.17
CA TYR A 249 22.49 46.40 -6.39
C TYR A 249 22.96 46.75 -7.81
N GLU A 250 22.11 46.53 -8.83
CA GLU A 250 22.37 46.93 -10.21
C GLU A 250 22.45 48.45 -10.35
N THR A 251 21.50 49.19 -9.77
CA THR A 251 21.52 50.66 -9.74
C THR A 251 22.75 51.19 -8.98
N LYS A 252 23.05 50.62 -7.81
CA LYS A 252 24.22 51.02 -7.01
C LYS A 252 25.54 50.75 -7.75
N LEU A 253 25.65 49.64 -8.48
CA LEU A 253 26.81 49.36 -9.33
C LEU A 253 26.99 50.43 -10.40
N HIS A 254 25.90 50.85 -11.04
CA HIS A 254 25.92 51.87 -12.07
C HIS A 254 26.37 53.23 -11.53
N GLU A 255 25.84 53.64 -10.37
CA GLU A 255 26.25 54.87 -9.67
C GLU A 255 27.75 54.86 -9.34
N MET A 256 28.24 53.78 -8.73
CA MET A 256 29.64 53.64 -8.34
C MET A 256 30.58 53.64 -9.55
N GLU A 257 30.12 53.12 -10.70
CA GLU A 257 30.86 53.16 -11.95
C GLU A 257 30.93 54.57 -12.55
N GLN A 258 29.85 55.36 -12.45
CA GLN A 258 29.85 56.76 -12.86
C GLN A 258 30.78 57.61 -11.97
N GLU A 259 30.71 57.46 -10.65
CA GLU A 259 31.61 58.16 -9.69
C GLU A 259 33.08 57.81 -9.96
N LYS A 260 33.38 56.53 -10.18
CA LYS A 260 34.74 56.09 -10.52
C LYS A 260 35.23 56.72 -11.83
N ARG A 261 34.40 56.81 -12.87
CA ARG A 261 34.76 57.51 -14.12
C ARG A 261 35.01 59.00 -13.89
N ALA A 262 34.23 59.65 -13.03
CA ALA A 262 34.41 61.05 -12.69
C ALA A 262 35.76 61.29 -11.97
N PHE A 263 36.08 60.48 -10.96
CA PHE A 263 37.38 60.58 -10.27
C PHE A 263 38.57 60.20 -11.16
N GLN A 264 38.40 59.23 -12.07
CA GLN A 264 39.44 58.90 -13.06
C GLN A 264 39.72 60.08 -14.00
N LYS A 265 38.67 60.79 -14.45
CA LYS A 265 38.81 61.99 -15.26
C LYS A 265 39.50 63.13 -14.49
N GLU A 266 39.14 63.35 -13.22
CA GLU A 266 39.81 64.37 -12.38
C GLU A 266 41.30 64.03 -12.15
N ILE A 267 41.65 62.74 -11.97
CA ILE A 267 43.05 62.29 -11.89
C ILE A 267 43.79 62.59 -13.20
N GLU A 268 43.18 62.30 -14.36
CA GLU A 268 43.77 62.57 -15.67
C GLU A 268 44.00 64.08 -15.88
N ASP A 269 43.03 64.92 -15.53
CA ASP A 269 43.15 66.37 -15.62
C ASP A 269 44.26 66.92 -14.70
N LEU A 270 44.36 66.43 -13.47
CA LEU A 270 45.42 66.79 -12.52
C LEU A 270 46.80 66.33 -13.00
N ARG A 271 46.91 65.14 -13.60
CA ARG A 271 48.16 64.65 -14.22
C ARG A 271 48.58 65.53 -15.40
N HIS A 272 47.64 65.95 -16.25
CA HIS A 272 47.92 66.87 -17.36
C HIS A 272 48.35 68.26 -16.85
N ALA A 273 47.71 68.78 -15.79
CA ALA A 273 48.09 70.04 -15.16
C ALA A 273 49.51 69.96 -14.54
N LEU A 274 49.82 68.87 -13.84
CA LEU A 274 51.16 68.60 -13.31
C LEU A 274 52.23 68.49 -14.41
N ALA A 275 51.91 67.84 -15.54
CA ALA A 275 52.81 67.77 -16.69
C ALA A 275 53.10 69.17 -17.27
N LYS A 276 52.08 70.05 -17.35
CA LYS A 276 52.24 71.45 -17.77
C LYS A 276 53.04 72.31 -16.78
N LEU A 277 52.91 72.07 -15.47
CA LEU A 277 53.65 72.78 -14.42
C LEU A 277 55.11 72.29 -14.26
N SER A 278 55.44 71.11 -14.77
CA SER A 278 56.79 70.54 -14.67
C SER A 278 57.87 71.37 -15.39
N SER A 279 57.49 72.27 -16.30
CA SER A 279 58.39 73.15 -17.06
C SER A 279 58.77 74.47 -16.35
N SER A 280 58.23 74.78 -15.16
CA SER A 280 58.63 75.94 -14.34
C SER A 280 59.44 75.52 -13.11
N THR A 281 60.53 76.25 -12.83
CA THR A 281 61.56 75.92 -11.83
C THR A 281 61.46 76.72 -10.52
N ASP A 282 60.36 77.46 -10.29
CA ASP A 282 60.21 78.32 -9.12
C ASP A 282 59.83 77.56 -7.83
N GLU A 283 60.30 78.02 -6.68
CA GLU A 283 60.02 77.43 -5.35
C GLU A 283 58.51 77.42 -4.99
N CYS A 284 57.75 78.39 -5.52
CA CYS A 284 56.28 78.44 -5.46
C CYS A 284 55.62 77.34 -6.31
N SER A 285 56.24 76.99 -7.44
CA SER A 285 55.78 75.88 -8.29
C SER A 285 55.99 74.53 -7.61
N HIS A 286 57.01 74.37 -6.77
CA HIS A 286 57.22 73.15 -5.97
C HIS A 286 56.09 72.92 -4.95
N LYS A 287 55.72 73.95 -4.16
CA LYS A 287 54.59 73.83 -3.21
C LYS A 287 53.26 73.53 -3.90
N MET A 288 53.00 74.09 -5.08
CA MET A 288 51.82 73.76 -5.90
C MET A 288 51.86 72.32 -6.40
N LYS A 289 53.01 71.84 -6.89
CA LYS A 289 53.20 70.44 -7.31
C LYS A 289 52.94 69.46 -6.18
N ASP A 290 53.42 69.73 -4.96
CA ASP A 290 53.21 68.86 -3.80
C ASP A 290 51.72 68.76 -3.40
N ASN A 291 50.99 69.87 -3.44
CA ASN A 291 49.55 69.88 -3.19
C ASN A 291 48.77 69.08 -4.26
N TYR A 292 49.15 69.22 -5.53
CA TYR A 292 48.56 68.41 -6.60
C TYR A 292 48.87 66.93 -6.45
N LEU A 293 50.11 66.55 -6.09
CA LEU A 293 50.49 65.16 -5.84
C LEU A 293 49.73 64.55 -4.66
N GLN A 294 49.56 65.31 -3.57
CA GLN A 294 48.78 64.86 -2.42
C GLN A 294 47.30 64.63 -2.78
N LYS A 295 46.69 65.55 -3.53
CA LYS A 295 45.31 65.41 -4.02
C LYS A 295 45.15 64.22 -4.98
N LEU A 296 46.14 64.01 -5.85
CA LEU A 296 46.18 62.90 -6.80
C LEU A 296 46.28 61.55 -6.06
N SER A 297 47.13 61.44 -5.05
CA SER A 297 47.22 60.26 -4.17
C SER A 297 45.91 59.96 -3.43
N MET A 298 45.21 60.99 -2.96
CA MET A 298 43.89 60.83 -2.33
C MET A 298 42.83 60.32 -3.31
N LEU A 299 42.75 60.91 -4.51
CA LEU A 299 41.80 60.49 -5.55
C LEU A 299 42.12 59.07 -6.07
N GLU A 300 43.39 58.72 -6.23
CA GLU A 300 43.82 57.36 -6.60
C GLU A 300 43.40 56.33 -5.54
N ASN A 301 43.54 56.66 -4.26
CA ASN A 301 43.05 55.82 -3.16
C ASN A 301 41.53 55.68 -3.18
N GLN A 302 40.78 56.76 -3.43
CA GLN A 302 39.31 56.71 -3.55
C GLN A 302 38.87 55.84 -4.74
N VAL A 303 39.50 55.96 -5.90
CA VAL A 303 39.26 55.10 -7.07
C VAL A 303 39.55 53.64 -6.76
N SER A 304 40.65 53.35 -6.06
CA SER A 304 41.00 51.99 -5.62
C SER A 304 39.95 51.40 -4.67
N GLN A 305 39.46 52.19 -3.72
CA GLN A 305 38.40 51.78 -2.79
C GLN A 305 37.05 51.55 -3.50
N LEU A 306 36.65 52.46 -4.40
CA LEU A 306 35.44 52.30 -5.21
C LEU A 306 35.52 51.07 -6.11
N LYS A 307 36.68 50.79 -6.71
CA LYS A 307 36.91 49.58 -7.51
C LYS A 307 36.72 48.31 -6.68
N LYS A 308 37.28 48.24 -5.47
CA LYS A 308 37.06 47.10 -4.55
C LYS A 308 35.59 46.90 -4.19
N LYS A 309 34.85 47.99 -3.93
CA LYS A 309 33.40 47.94 -3.65
C LYS A 309 32.60 47.49 -4.89
N GLN A 310 32.96 47.98 -6.06
CA GLN A 310 32.37 47.60 -7.36
C GLN A 310 32.54 46.10 -7.62
N ASP A 311 33.76 45.58 -7.46
CA ASP A 311 34.07 44.16 -7.67
C ASP A 311 33.28 43.27 -6.68
N ALA A 312 33.15 43.69 -5.42
CA ALA A 312 32.35 42.97 -4.41
C ALA A 312 30.84 42.94 -4.76
N HIS A 313 30.26 44.07 -5.19
CA HIS A 313 28.87 44.09 -5.66
C HIS A 313 28.66 43.25 -6.92
N GLN A 314 29.61 43.26 -7.86
CA GLN A 314 29.53 42.42 -9.07
C GLN A 314 29.61 40.93 -8.74
N GLN A 315 30.41 40.55 -7.75
CA GLN A 315 30.47 39.17 -7.26
C GLN A 315 29.15 38.74 -6.60
N LEU A 316 28.55 39.59 -5.76
CA LEU A 316 27.23 39.33 -5.17
C LEU A 316 26.14 39.17 -6.23
N LEU A 317 26.14 40.02 -7.26
CA LEU A 317 25.16 39.93 -8.36
C LEU A 317 25.31 38.61 -9.13
N ARG A 318 26.54 38.18 -9.41
CA ARG A 318 26.80 36.86 -10.03
C ARG A 318 26.34 35.70 -9.15
N GLN A 319 26.51 35.78 -7.84
CA GLN A 319 26.02 34.75 -6.91
C GLN A 319 24.48 34.70 -6.91
N LYS A 320 23.82 35.86 -6.90
CA LYS A 320 22.36 35.97 -7.01
C LYS A 320 21.87 35.36 -8.32
N GLN A 321 22.47 35.72 -9.45
CA GLN A 321 22.09 35.20 -10.76
C GLN A 321 22.20 33.66 -10.83
N LYS A 322 23.27 33.07 -10.27
CA LYS A 322 23.38 31.60 -10.18
C LYS A 322 22.27 30.97 -9.35
N SER A 323 21.85 31.63 -8.27
CA SER A 323 20.71 31.19 -7.45
C SER A 323 19.38 31.28 -8.21
N ASP A 324 19.17 32.36 -8.98
CA ASP A 324 17.99 32.52 -9.85
C ASP A 324 17.93 31.44 -10.91
N ASP A 325 19.05 31.16 -11.58
CA ASP A 325 19.14 30.13 -12.61
C ASP A 325 18.89 28.73 -12.03
N ALA A 326 19.27 28.49 -10.77
CA ALA A 326 18.94 27.26 -10.05
C ALA A 326 17.44 27.19 -9.73
N ALA A 327 16.83 28.29 -9.28
CA ALA A 327 15.38 28.36 -9.03
C ALA A 327 14.58 28.14 -10.32
N MET A 328 14.97 28.77 -11.44
CA MET A 328 14.30 28.58 -12.74
C MET A 328 14.38 27.12 -13.23
N ARG A 329 15.54 26.47 -13.08
CA ARG A 329 15.68 25.04 -13.40
C ARG A 329 14.77 24.17 -12.53
N LEU A 330 14.73 24.43 -11.23
CA LEU A 330 13.86 23.74 -10.30
C LEU A 330 12.37 23.93 -10.65
N GLN A 331 11.99 25.14 -11.09
CA GLN A 331 10.63 25.43 -11.53
C GLN A 331 10.26 24.64 -12.79
N GLY A 332 11.19 24.52 -13.74
CA GLY A 332 11.04 23.67 -14.92
C GLY A 332 10.90 22.18 -14.57
N GLU A 333 11.68 21.68 -13.61
CA GLU A 333 11.55 20.31 -13.09
C GLU A 333 10.17 20.06 -12.46
N ILE A 334 9.71 20.97 -11.60
CA ILE A 334 8.36 20.91 -10.99
C ILE A 334 7.28 20.85 -12.07
N GLN A 335 7.36 21.69 -13.11
CA GLN A 335 6.41 21.67 -14.21
C GLN A 335 6.43 20.34 -14.97
N ARG A 336 7.62 19.79 -15.26
CA ARG A 336 7.75 18.46 -15.91
C ARG A 336 7.13 17.35 -15.06
N ILE A 337 7.40 17.32 -13.76
CA ILE A 337 6.82 16.32 -12.84
C ILE A 337 5.29 16.47 -12.79
N LYS A 338 4.76 17.70 -12.74
CA LYS A 338 3.31 17.95 -12.81
C LYS A 338 2.69 17.43 -14.11
N SER A 339 3.34 17.66 -15.25
CA SER A 339 2.87 17.12 -16.53
C SER A 339 2.91 15.59 -16.56
N GLN A 340 3.98 14.96 -16.07
CA GLN A 340 4.08 13.51 -15.94
C GLN A 340 2.99 12.93 -15.02
N LYS A 341 2.71 13.59 -13.89
CA LYS A 341 1.64 13.21 -12.97
C LYS A 341 0.28 13.21 -13.67
N VAL A 342 -0.04 14.27 -14.41
CA VAL A 342 -1.31 14.38 -15.14
C VAL A 342 -1.43 13.29 -16.22
N GLN A 343 -0.35 13.02 -16.96
CA GLN A 343 -0.33 11.94 -17.95
C GLN A 343 -0.56 10.56 -17.30
N LEU A 344 0.09 10.30 -16.15
CA LEU A 344 -0.09 9.05 -15.41
C LEU A 344 -1.52 8.90 -14.87
N GLN A 345 -2.11 9.97 -14.33
CA GLN A 345 -3.51 9.98 -13.89
C GLN A 345 -4.48 9.70 -15.05
N GLN A 346 -4.23 10.27 -16.23
CA GLN A 346 -5.01 9.96 -17.43
C GLN A 346 -4.87 8.48 -17.84
N LYS A 347 -3.66 7.92 -17.75
CA LYS A 347 -3.39 6.50 -18.03
C LYS A 347 -4.14 5.59 -17.05
N ILE A 348 -4.06 5.84 -15.74
CA ILE A 348 -4.82 5.11 -14.71
C ILE A 348 -6.32 5.13 -15.03
N LYS A 349 -6.85 6.32 -15.36
CA LYS A 349 -8.26 6.46 -15.72
C LYS A 349 -8.62 5.64 -16.97
N GLN A 350 -7.82 5.72 -18.03
CA GLN A 350 -8.05 4.96 -19.26
C GLN A 350 -8.04 3.45 -19.02
N GLU A 351 -7.07 2.93 -18.28
CA GLU A 351 -6.98 1.50 -17.97
C GLU A 351 -8.16 1.02 -17.12
N SER A 352 -8.57 1.81 -16.12
CA SER A 352 -9.76 1.49 -15.31
C SER A 352 -11.06 1.46 -16.15
N GLU A 353 -11.19 2.38 -17.12
CA GLU A 353 -12.34 2.42 -18.03
C GLU A 353 -12.33 1.23 -19.01
N GLN A 354 -11.15 0.85 -19.50
CA GLN A 354 -10.98 -0.34 -20.35
C GLN A 354 -11.37 -1.62 -19.61
N PHE A 355 -10.89 -1.80 -18.38
CA PHE A 355 -11.22 -2.96 -17.55
C PHE A 355 -12.71 -3.01 -17.22
N ARG A 356 -13.32 -1.87 -16.87
CA ARG A 356 -14.77 -1.79 -16.63
C ARG A 356 -15.58 -2.18 -17.88
N SER A 357 -15.16 -1.71 -19.06
CA SER A 357 -15.80 -2.07 -20.32
C SER A 357 -15.67 -3.57 -20.62
N TRP A 358 -14.47 -4.12 -20.44
CA TRP A 358 -14.20 -5.55 -20.61
C TRP A 358 -15.07 -6.40 -19.66
N LYS A 359 -15.11 -6.06 -18.37
CA LYS A 359 -15.92 -6.77 -17.37
C LYS A 359 -17.42 -6.73 -17.71
N ALA A 360 -17.93 -5.59 -18.15
CA ALA A 360 -19.32 -5.46 -18.58
C ALA A 360 -19.64 -6.24 -19.86
N ALA A 361 -18.70 -6.35 -20.80
CA ALA A 361 -18.86 -7.17 -22.00
C ALA A 361 -18.87 -8.66 -21.64
N ARG A 362 -17.98 -9.08 -20.74
CA ARG A 362 -17.89 -10.47 -20.26
C ARG A 362 -19.12 -10.91 -19.49
N GLU A 363 -19.64 -10.06 -18.60
CA GLU A 363 -20.89 -10.34 -17.87
C GLU A 363 -22.08 -10.54 -18.83
N LYS A 364 -22.16 -9.76 -19.91
CA LYS A 364 -23.19 -9.93 -20.94
C LYS A 364 -23.06 -11.27 -21.67
N GLU A 365 -21.84 -11.69 -21.99
CA GLU A 365 -21.56 -12.99 -22.61
C GLU A 365 -22.01 -14.14 -21.69
N VAL A 366 -21.64 -14.09 -20.41
CA VAL A 366 -22.06 -15.07 -19.40
C VAL A 366 -23.60 -15.14 -19.29
N LEU A 367 -24.28 -14.00 -19.26
CA LEU A 367 -25.75 -13.95 -19.22
C LEU A 367 -26.38 -14.54 -20.49
N GLN A 368 -25.77 -14.32 -21.66
CA GLN A 368 -26.23 -14.89 -22.92
C GLN A 368 -26.07 -16.41 -22.93
N LEU A 369 -24.89 -16.93 -22.54
CA LEU A 369 -24.63 -18.36 -22.43
C LEU A 369 -25.58 -19.03 -21.44
N LYS A 370 -25.85 -18.42 -20.27
CA LYS A 370 -26.85 -18.91 -19.30
C LYS A 370 -28.28 -18.93 -19.87
N LYS A 371 -28.61 -18.02 -20.79
CA LYS A 371 -29.93 -18.00 -21.45
C LYS A 371 -30.02 -19.11 -22.51
N GLU A 372 -28.95 -19.35 -23.26
CA GLU A 372 -28.86 -20.44 -24.24
C GLU A 372 -28.85 -21.81 -23.56
N GLY A 373 -28.12 -21.97 -22.45
CA GLY A 373 -28.12 -23.17 -21.62
C GLY A 373 -29.53 -23.57 -21.18
N ARG A 374 -30.31 -22.62 -20.62
CA ARG A 374 -31.71 -22.87 -20.24
C ARG A 374 -32.61 -23.27 -21.42
N ARG A 375 -32.38 -22.72 -22.62
CA ARG A 375 -33.14 -23.10 -23.83
C ARG A 375 -32.79 -24.53 -24.25
N ASN A 376 -31.51 -24.86 -24.26
CA ASN A 376 -31.01 -26.19 -24.61
C ASN A 376 -31.51 -27.25 -23.62
N GLU A 377 -31.50 -26.96 -22.32
CA GLU A 377 -32.07 -27.83 -21.28
C GLU A 377 -33.56 -28.08 -21.51
N TYR A 378 -34.33 -27.03 -21.80
CA TYR A 378 -35.76 -27.17 -22.08
C TYR A 378 -36.01 -28.04 -23.33
N GLU A 379 -35.24 -27.83 -24.40
CA GLU A 379 -35.32 -28.65 -25.61
C GLU A 379 -34.92 -30.10 -25.35
N MET A 380 -33.86 -30.32 -24.57
CA MET A 380 -33.42 -31.65 -24.13
C MET A 380 -34.53 -32.37 -23.35
N HIS A 381 -35.12 -31.73 -22.34
CA HIS A 381 -36.21 -32.31 -21.58
C HIS A 381 -37.44 -32.62 -22.44
N LYS A 382 -37.77 -31.74 -23.39
CA LYS A 382 -38.86 -31.96 -24.36
C LYS A 382 -38.60 -33.20 -25.22
N LEU A 383 -37.38 -33.35 -25.75
CA LEU A 383 -36.98 -34.51 -26.55
C LEU A 383 -36.96 -35.80 -25.73
N LEU A 384 -36.43 -35.77 -24.50
CA LEU A 384 -36.42 -36.91 -23.59
C LEU A 384 -37.84 -37.40 -23.27
N ALA A 385 -38.76 -36.48 -22.97
CA ALA A 385 -40.16 -36.82 -22.71
C ALA A 385 -40.84 -37.46 -23.94
N LEU A 386 -40.52 -36.96 -25.15
CA LEU A 386 -41.04 -37.52 -26.40
C LEU A 386 -40.46 -38.92 -26.66
N ASN A 387 -39.15 -39.10 -26.45
CA ASN A 387 -38.49 -40.40 -26.59
C ASN A 387 -39.05 -41.42 -25.59
N GLN A 388 -39.25 -41.04 -24.33
CA GLN A 388 -39.85 -41.89 -23.30
C GLN A 388 -41.27 -42.32 -23.68
N LYS A 389 -42.09 -41.41 -24.22
CA LYS A 389 -43.43 -41.75 -24.75
C LYS A 389 -43.34 -42.75 -25.90
N GLN A 390 -42.44 -42.54 -26.86
CA GLN A 390 -42.22 -43.48 -27.97
C GLN A 390 -41.79 -44.86 -27.47
N LYS A 391 -40.87 -44.91 -26.49
CA LYS A 391 -40.41 -46.16 -25.86
C LYS A 391 -41.55 -46.92 -25.19
N MET A 392 -42.42 -46.23 -24.44
CA MET A 392 -43.59 -46.82 -23.81
C MET A 392 -44.58 -47.40 -24.85
N VAL A 393 -44.81 -46.70 -25.95
CA VAL A 393 -45.68 -47.19 -27.04
C VAL A 393 -45.08 -48.43 -27.71
N LEU A 394 -43.78 -48.41 -28.00
CA LEU A 394 -43.08 -49.56 -28.58
C LEU A 394 -43.13 -50.77 -27.64
N GLN A 395 -42.87 -50.57 -26.34
CA GLN A 395 -42.98 -51.62 -25.33
C GLN A 395 -44.36 -52.25 -25.29
N ARG A 396 -45.43 -51.44 -25.21
CA ARG A 396 -46.82 -51.93 -25.26
C ARG A 396 -47.10 -52.73 -26.54
N LYS A 397 -46.69 -52.23 -27.70
CA LYS A 397 -46.87 -52.96 -28.98
C LYS A 397 -46.09 -54.27 -29.00
N THR A 398 -44.89 -54.32 -28.44
CA THR A 398 -44.12 -55.57 -28.33
C THR A 398 -44.75 -56.55 -27.35
N GLU A 399 -45.30 -56.09 -26.22
CA GLU A 399 -46.03 -56.91 -25.26
C GLU A 399 -47.32 -57.47 -25.87
N GLU A 400 -48.10 -56.64 -26.58
CA GLU A 400 -49.30 -57.08 -27.30
C GLU A 400 -48.97 -58.11 -28.38
N ALA A 401 -47.92 -57.88 -29.18
CA ALA A 401 -47.47 -58.83 -30.19
C ALA A 401 -47.00 -60.15 -29.57
N THR A 402 -46.19 -60.10 -28.52
CA THR A 402 -45.72 -61.31 -27.82
C THR A 402 -46.88 -62.08 -27.19
N MET A 403 -47.84 -61.41 -26.55
CA MET A 403 -49.06 -62.03 -26.03
C MET A 403 -49.92 -62.66 -27.13
N ALA A 404 -50.07 -62.00 -28.27
CA ALA A 404 -50.77 -62.56 -29.43
C ALA A 404 -50.06 -63.82 -29.97
N THR A 405 -48.72 -63.79 -30.08
CA THR A 405 -47.95 -64.97 -30.49
C THR A 405 -48.04 -66.11 -29.47
N LYS A 406 -48.07 -65.79 -28.16
CA LYS A 406 -48.26 -66.78 -27.09
C LYS A 406 -49.63 -67.43 -27.21
N ARG A 407 -50.71 -66.64 -27.31
CA ARG A 407 -52.07 -67.16 -27.54
C ARG A 407 -52.15 -68.04 -28.79
N LEU A 408 -51.49 -67.66 -29.87
CA LEU A 408 -51.44 -68.45 -31.10
C LEU A 408 -50.70 -69.77 -30.91
N LYS A 409 -49.57 -69.78 -30.18
CA LYS A 409 -48.87 -71.02 -29.80
C LYS A 409 -49.74 -71.91 -28.93
N ASP A 410 -50.38 -71.37 -27.91
CA ASP A 410 -51.26 -72.12 -26.99
C ASP A 410 -52.42 -72.79 -27.77
N LEU A 411 -53.03 -72.08 -28.74
CA LEU A 411 -54.07 -72.64 -29.61
C LEU A 411 -53.54 -73.75 -30.54
N LEU A 412 -52.32 -73.62 -31.05
CA LEU A 412 -51.69 -74.65 -31.87
C LEU A 412 -51.35 -75.89 -31.03
N GLU A 413 -50.89 -75.72 -29.80
CA GLU A 413 -50.64 -76.82 -28.85
C GLU A 413 -51.94 -77.52 -28.46
N ALA A 414 -53.02 -76.77 -28.18
CA ALA A 414 -54.34 -77.34 -27.92
C ALA A 414 -54.89 -78.13 -29.11
N LYS A 415 -54.61 -77.69 -30.35
CA LYS A 415 -54.95 -78.46 -31.58
C LYS A 415 -54.09 -79.71 -31.77
N LYS A 416 -52.82 -79.69 -31.37
CA LYS A 416 -51.95 -80.89 -31.39
C LYS A 416 -52.41 -81.91 -30.35
N SER A 417 -52.65 -81.49 -29.11
CA SER A 417 -53.11 -82.39 -28.03
C SER A 417 -54.48 -83.02 -28.33
N THR A 418 -55.40 -82.27 -28.96
CA THR A 418 -56.68 -82.85 -29.43
C THR A 418 -56.52 -83.83 -30.58
N ARG A 419 -55.57 -83.63 -31.52
CA ARG A 419 -55.26 -84.64 -32.56
C ARG A 419 -54.62 -85.89 -31.97
N ASP A 420 -53.72 -85.74 -30.99
CA ASP A 420 -53.08 -86.88 -30.32
C ASP A 420 -54.06 -87.68 -29.44
N ALA A 421 -55.13 -87.03 -28.94
CA ALA A 421 -56.21 -87.68 -28.20
C ALA A 421 -57.21 -88.46 -29.08
N HIS A 422 -57.35 -88.10 -30.36
CA HIS A 422 -58.22 -88.79 -31.33
C HIS A 422 -57.47 -89.85 -32.17
N GLY A 423 -56.18 -90.04 -31.93
CA GLY A 423 -55.31 -90.98 -32.66
C GLY A 423 -54.88 -92.22 -31.87
N LYS A 424 -55.56 -92.55 -30.77
CA LYS A 424 -55.32 -93.77 -29.96
C LYS A 424 -56.49 -94.73 -30.02
#